data_AF-A0A930F6S5-F1
#
_entry.id   AF-A0A930F6S5-F1
#
_cell.length_a   1.000
_cell.length_b   1.000
_cell.length_c   1.000
_cell.angle_alpha   90.00
_cell.angle_beta   90.00
_cell.angle_gamma   90.00
#
_symmetry.space_group_name_H-M   'P 1'
#
loop_
_entity.id
_entity.type
_entity.pdbx_description
1 polymer ?
#
loop_
_entity_poly.entity_id
_entity_poly.type
_entity_poly.pdbx_seq_one_letter_code
_entity_poly.pdbx_strand_id
1 'polypeptide(L)' 'MHEMGIVTHLAKSLTEMAEENKVTKYGSVTLEVGEVSGIMTDYFVDCWDYFKVKYPLLLECELK' A
#
# COMPACT_ATOMS: atom_id res chain seq x y z
N MET A 1 -1.96 -2.59 14.88
CA MET A 1 -0.57 -2.97 14.51
C MET A 1 -0.54 -3.99 13.38
N HIS A 2 -1.52 -4.90 13.29
CA HIS A 2 -1.62 -5.91 12.23
C HIS A 2 -1.73 -5.29 10.82
N GLU A 3 -2.71 -4.43 10.57
CA GLU A 3 -2.99 -3.83 9.25
C GLU A 3 -1.89 -2.84 8.82
N MET A 4 -1.41 -2.03 9.77
CA MET A 4 -0.29 -1.11 9.54
C MET A 4 1.01 -1.85 9.17
N GLY A 5 1.23 -3.04 9.74
CA GLY A 5 2.35 -3.91 9.37
C GLY A 5 2.23 -4.40 7.92
N ILE A 6 1.02 -4.75 7.48
CA ILE A 6 0.75 -5.17 6.09
C ILE A 6 0.98 -4.01 5.12
N VAL A 7 0.42 -2.82 5.40
CA VAL A 7 0.63 -1.60 4.58
C VAL A 7 2.11 -1.25 4.46
N THR A 8 2.85 -1.36 5.57
CA THR A 8 4.30 -1.09 5.58
C THR A 8 5.06 -2.06 4.69
N HIS A 9 4.74 -3.35 4.77
CA HIS A 9 5.34 -4.37 3.92
C HIS A 9 4.99 -4.16 2.44
N LEU A 10 3.74 -3.84 2.14
CA LEU A 10 3.26 -3.55 0.79
C LEU A 10 4.01 -2.36 0.17
N ALA A 11 4.13 -1.25 0.90
CA ALA A 11 4.84 -0.07 0.43
C ALA A 11 6.32 -0.35 0.13
N LYS A 12 6.96 -1.19 0.94
CA LYS A 12 8.34 -1.64 0.70
C LYS A 12 8.43 -2.47 -0.58
N SER A 13 7.57 -3.48 -0.75
CA SER A 13 7.54 -4.31 -1.94
C SER A 13 7.25 -3.52 -3.22
N LEU A 14 6.36 -2.52 -3.15
CA LEU A 14 6.11 -1.60 -4.27
C LEU A 14 7.35 -0.76 -4.58
N THR A 15 8.11 -0.32 -3.57
CA THR A 15 9.35 0.43 -3.80
C THR A 15 10.40 -0.43 -4.50
N GLU A 16 10.58 -1.68 -4.05
CA GLU A 16 11.51 -2.64 -4.68
C GLU A 16 11.10 -2.91 -6.14
N MET A 17 9.81 -3.15 -6.39
CA MET A 17 9.27 -3.35 -7.74
C MET A 17 9.45 -2.11 -8.62
N ALA A 18 9.33 -0.91 -8.04
CA ALA A 18 9.53 0.33 -8.78
C ALA A 18 10.97 0.49 -9.26
N GLU A 19 11.95 0.13 -8.43
CA GLU A 19 13.36 0.14 -8.80
C GLU A 19 13.63 -0.84 -9.95
N GLU A 20 13.10 -2.07 -9.85
CA GLU A 20 13.24 -3.10 -10.90
C GLU A 20 12.61 -2.69 -12.23
N ASN A 21 11.45 -2.03 -12.18
CA ASN A 21 10.66 -1.68 -13.37
C ASN A 21 10.87 -0.23 -13.83
N LYS A 22 11.77 0.53 -13.18
CA LYS A 22 12.01 1.96 -13.42
C LYS A 22 10.72 2.80 -13.33
N VAL A 23 9.82 2.42 -12.43
CA VAL A 23 8.59 3.16 -12.15
C VAL A 23 8.93 4.38 -11.31
N THR A 24 8.46 5.54 -11.71
CA THR A 24 8.69 6.80 -10.99
C THR A 24 7.49 7.25 -10.17
N LYS A 25 6.32 6.61 -10.36
CA LYS A 25 5.06 6.94 -9.69
C LYS A 25 4.04 5.81 -9.82
N TYR A 26 3.26 5.57 -8.76
CA TYR A 26 2.06 4.73 -8.81
C TYR A 26 0.79 5.57 -8.86
N GLY A 27 -0.18 5.17 -9.71
CA GLY A 27 -1.48 5.82 -9.80
C GLY A 27 -2.51 5.20 -8.85
N SER A 28 -2.59 3.88 -8.82
CA SER A 28 -3.46 3.16 -7.88
C SER A 28 -2.93 1.76 -7.59
N VAL A 29 -3.27 1.26 -6.41
CA VAL A 29 -3.04 -0.12 -5.99
C VAL A 29 -4.41 -0.74 -5.70
N THR A 30 -4.64 -1.94 -6.20
CA THR A 30 -5.83 -2.73 -5.87
C THR A 30 -5.42 -3.92 -5.04
N LEU A 31 -6.09 -4.14 -3.91
CA LEU A 31 -5.79 -5.25 -3.00
C LEU A 31 -6.90 -6.29 -3.02
N GLU A 32 -6.52 -7.54 -3.24
CA GLU A 32 -7.40 -8.68 -3.08
C GLU A 32 -7.26 -9.22 -1.66
N VAL A 33 -8.35 -9.12 -0.90
CA VAL A 33 -8.41 -9.56 0.50
C VAL A 33 -9.23 -10.84 0.57
N GLY A 34 -8.63 -11.91 1.09
CA GLY A 34 -9.32 -13.18 1.28
C GLY A 34 -10.42 -13.08 2.34
N GLU A 35 -11.55 -13.77 2.12
CA GLU A 35 -12.73 -13.73 2.99
C GLU A 35 -12.44 -14.10 4.46
N VAL A 36 -11.49 -15.01 4.68
CA VAL A 36 -11.08 -15.50 6.01
C VAL A 36 -9.91 -14.71 6.63
N SER A 37 -9.48 -13.61 6.01
CA SER A 37 -8.31 -12.83 6.47
C SER A 37 -8.56 -12.06 7.77
N GLY A 38 -9.82 -11.76 8.11
CA GLY A 38 -10.17 -10.92 9.25
C GLY A 38 -9.69 -9.46 9.13
N ILE A 39 -9.23 -9.05 7.94
CA ILE A 39 -8.75 -7.68 7.69
C ILE A 39 -9.95 -6.73 7.61
N MET A 40 -9.89 -5.63 8.35
CA MET A 40 -10.83 -4.52 8.19
C MET A 40 -10.36 -3.61 7.06
N THR A 41 -11.06 -3.68 5.92
CA THR A 41 -10.72 -2.93 4.70
C THR A 41 -10.74 -1.43 4.89
N ASP A 42 -11.73 -0.88 5.61
CA ASP A 42 -11.81 0.56 5.87
C ASP A 42 -10.61 1.07 6.68
N TYR A 43 -10.24 0.34 7.74
CA TYR A 43 -9.06 0.67 8.55
C TYR A 43 -7.75 0.51 7.76
N PHE A 44 -7.74 -0.36 6.76
CA PHE A 44 -6.60 -0.54 5.88
C PHE A 44 -6.38 0.68 4.98
N VAL A 45 -7.45 1.29 4.46
CA VAL A 45 -7.38 2.54 3.69
C VAL A 45 -6.83 3.67 4.57
N ASP A 46 -7.30 3.79 5.81
CA ASP A 46 -6.77 4.78 6.77
C ASP A 46 -5.27 4.58 7.03
N CYS A 47 -4.85 3.33 7.21
CA CYS A 47 -3.43 2.98 7.38
C CYS A 47 -2.61 3.32 6.13
N TRP A 48 -3.16 3.09 4.93
CA TRP A 48 -2.53 3.42 3.66
C TRP A 48 -2.32 4.93 3.52
N ASP A 49 -3.37 5.74 3.73
CA ASP A 49 -3.28 7.20 3.62
C ASP A 49 -2.31 7.79 4.64
N TYR A 50 -2.29 7.26 5.86
CA TYR A 50 -1.33 7.68 6.89
C TYR A 50 0.12 7.34 6.52
N PHE A 51 0.36 6.20 5.87
CA PHE A 51 1.71 5.69 5.65
C PHE A 51 2.31 6.11 4.30
N LYS A 52 1.49 6.24 3.25
CA LYS A 52 1.93 6.54 1.88
C LYS A 52 2.74 7.83 1.78
N VAL A 53 2.48 8.80 2.66
CA VAL A 53 3.20 10.08 2.72
C VAL A 53 4.70 9.93 3.00
N LYS A 54 5.14 8.79 3.54
CA LYS A 54 6.55 8.49 3.77
C LYS A 54 7.28 7.99 2.52
N TYR A 55 6.54 7.71 1.43
CA TYR A 55 7.05 7.11 0.21
C TYR A 55 6.76 8.04 -0.97
N PRO A 56 7.78 8.71 -1.53
CA PRO A 56 7.59 9.64 -2.64
C PRO A 56 6.85 9.02 -3.84
N LEU A 57 7.09 7.74 -4.11
CA LEU A 57 6.45 6.97 -5.20
C LEU A 57 4.95 6.75 -5.02
N LEU A 58 4.44 6.84 -3.78
CA LEU A 58 3.07 6.49 -3.39
C LEU A 58 2.23 7.72 -2.97
N LEU A 59 2.81 8.92 -2.95
CA LEU A 59 2.14 10.15 -2.48
C LEU A 59 0.77 10.38 -3.14
N GLU A 60 0.71 10.14 -4.44
CA GLU A 60 -0.49 10.34 -5.27
C GLU A 60 -1.20 9.02 -5.58
N CYS A 61 -0.80 7.92 -4.93
CA CYS A 61 -1.37 6.61 -5.16
C CYS A 61 -2.64 6.43 -4.33
N GLU A 62 -3.72 6.03 -5.00
CA GLU A 62 -4.97 5.62 -4.38
C GLU A 62 -4.96 4.13 -4.06
N LEU A 63 -5.53 3.74 -2.92
CA LEU A 63 -5.86 2.34 -2.65
C LEU A 63 -7.31 2.09 -3.06
N LYS A 64 -7.54 1.08 -3.90
CA LYS A 64 -8.83 0.71 -4.49
C LYS A 64 -9.22 -0.73 -4.18
#